data_AF-X8CH57-F1
#
_entry.id   AF-X8CH57-F1
#
_cell.length_a   1.000
_cell.length_b   1.000
_cell.length_c   1.000
_cell.angle_alpha   90.00
_cell.angle_beta   90.00
_cell.angle_gamma   90.00
#
_symmetry.space_group_name_H-M   'P 1'
#
loop_
_entity.id
_entity.type
_entity.pdbx_description
1 polymer ?
#
loop_
_entity_poly.entity_id
_entity_poly.type
_entity_poly.pdbx_seq_one_letter_code
_entity_poly.pdbx_strand_id
1 'polypeptide(L)'
;MTSTDNQPAQLRSLAETLAAEAAAFVRRRRGEVFGAGAPDAGDAPVRTKSTPTDPVTVVDTETERLLRDRLAQLRSADLILGEEGADQPIPPPPLTALSGGCSIPSTAR
;
A
#
# COMPACT_ATOMS: atom_id res chain seq x y z
N MET A 1 -13.85 -9.08 -13.28
CA MET A 1 -12.77 -8.63 -14.18
C MET A 1 -13.27 -8.75 -15.61
N THR A 2 -13.37 -7.64 -16.32
CA THR A 2 -13.73 -7.67 -17.74
C THR A 2 -12.47 -7.93 -18.57
N SER A 3 -12.60 -8.55 -19.74
CA SER A 3 -11.44 -8.82 -20.63
C SER A 3 -10.69 -7.54 -21.03
N THR A 4 -11.34 -6.38 -20.89
CA THR A 4 -10.76 -5.06 -21.12
C THR A 4 -9.75 -4.66 -20.03
N ASP A 5 -10.01 -4.96 -18.76
CA ASP A 5 -9.12 -4.63 -17.62
C ASP A 5 -7.74 -5.31 -17.72
N ASN A 6 -7.69 -6.44 -18.44
CA ASN A 6 -6.48 -7.23 -18.67
C ASN A 6 -5.78 -6.88 -19.99
N GLN A 7 -6.23 -5.83 -20.71
CA GLN A 7 -5.57 -5.43 -21.95
C GLN A 7 -4.15 -4.90 -21.65
N PRO A 8 -3.13 -5.29 -22.43
CA PRO A 8 -1.75 -4.89 -22.17
C PRO A 8 -1.52 -3.39 -22.00
N ALA A 9 -2.25 -2.57 -22.78
CA ALA A 9 -2.16 -1.11 -22.68
C ALA A 9 -2.66 -0.55 -21.34
N GLN A 10 -3.73 -1.14 -20.78
CA GLN A 10 -4.29 -0.72 -19.49
C GLN A 10 -3.37 -1.16 -18.35
N LEU A 11 -2.87 -2.40 -18.41
CA LEU A 11 -1.90 -2.90 -17.44
C LEU A 11 -0.62 -2.07 -17.42
N ARG A 12 -0.11 -1.68 -18.59
CA ARG A 12 1.03 -0.76 -18.71
C ARG A 12 0.74 0.59 -18.05
N SER A 13 -0.38 1.23 -18.38
CA SER A 13 -0.73 2.54 -17.84
C SER A 13 -0.85 2.52 -16.31
N LEU A 14 -1.43 1.44 -15.76
CA LEU A 14 -1.48 1.21 -14.33
C LEU A 14 -0.07 1.05 -13.73
N ALA A 15 0.78 0.22 -14.33
CA ALA A 15 2.15 0.00 -13.87
C ALA A 15 2.97 1.30 -13.87
N GLU A 16 2.86 2.13 -14.90
CA GLU A 16 3.52 3.43 -14.98
C GLU A 16 3.07 4.38 -13.87
N THR A 17 1.76 4.39 -13.58
CA THR A 17 1.19 5.20 -12.48
C THR A 17 1.76 4.76 -11.13
N LEU A 18 1.73 3.45 -10.85
CA LEU A 18 2.24 2.89 -9.61
C LEU A 18 3.75 3.11 -9.45
N ALA A 19 4.52 2.98 -10.53
CA ALA A 19 5.95 3.26 -10.53
C ALA A 19 6.25 4.74 -10.20
N ALA A 20 5.46 5.67 -10.73
CA ALA A 20 5.60 7.09 -10.41
C ALA A 20 5.26 7.40 -8.94
N GLU A 21 4.21 6.79 -8.40
CA GLU A 21 3.82 6.90 -6.99
C GLU A 21 4.92 6.34 -6.07
N ALA A 22 5.44 5.15 -6.36
CA ALA A 22 6.53 4.52 -5.64
C ALA A 22 7.80 5.37 -5.67
N ALA A 23 8.18 5.89 -6.84
CA ALA A 23 9.34 6.76 -6.98
C ALA A 23 9.21 8.05 -6.15
N ALA A 24 8.00 8.63 -6.09
CA ALA A 24 7.75 9.79 -5.24
C ALA A 24 7.85 9.45 -3.74
N PHE A 25 7.35 8.28 -3.33
CA PHE A 25 7.47 7.79 -1.97
C PHE A 25 8.93 7.58 -1.56
N VAL A 26 9.71 6.84 -2.36
CA VAL A 26 11.14 6.55 -2.12
C VAL A 26 11.93 7.85 -1.96
N ARG A 27 11.70 8.86 -2.82
CA ARG A 27 12.38 10.16 -2.70
C ARG A 27 12.11 10.85 -1.36
N ARG A 28 10.87 10.82 -0.85
CA ARG A 28 10.52 11.41 0.45
C ARG A 28 11.14 10.62 1.60
N ARG A 29 10.96 9.30 1.61
CA ARG A 29 11.47 8.42 2.70
C ARG A 29 12.98 8.43 2.79
N ARG A 30 13.68 8.43 1.66
CA ARG A 30 15.14 8.58 1.66
C ARG A 30 15.59 9.91 2.26
N GLY A 31 14.85 11.00 2.03
CA GLY A 31 15.09 12.28 2.69
C GLY A 31 14.88 12.22 4.21
N GLU A 32 13.89 11.46 4.69
CA GLU A 32 13.59 11.30 6.11
C GLU A 32 14.58 10.37 6.84
N VAL A 33 15.04 9.31 6.16
CA VAL A 33 15.97 8.31 6.71
C VAL A 33 17.43 8.79 6.68
N PHE A 34 17.81 9.62 5.69
CA PHE A 34 19.20 10.04 5.49
C PHE A 34 19.44 11.55 5.55
N GLY A 35 18.40 12.38 5.72
CA GLY A 35 18.52 13.85 5.75
C GLY A 35 18.93 14.41 7.11
N ALA A 36 19.39 15.67 7.11
CA ALA A 36 19.94 16.40 8.27
C ALA A 36 18.94 16.70 9.43
N GLY A 37 17.74 16.11 9.39
CA GLY A 37 16.73 16.17 10.46
C GLY A 37 16.18 14.79 10.84
N ALA A 38 16.84 13.70 10.40
CA ALA A 38 16.57 12.38 10.95
C ALA A 38 16.81 12.46 12.46
N PRO A 39 15.87 11.99 13.31
CA PRO A 39 16.07 12.02 14.74
C PRO A 39 17.39 11.32 15.03
N ASP A 40 18.31 12.03 15.69
CA ASP A 40 19.49 11.42 16.28
C ASP A 40 19.01 10.14 16.97
N ALA A 41 19.63 9.03 16.63
CA ALA A 41 19.39 7.71 17.21
C ALA A 41 19.82 7.66 18.69
N GLY A 42 19.46 8.67 19.46
CA GLY A 42 20.01 9.00 20.77
C GLY A 42 19.00 9.11 21.90
N ASP A 43 17.68 9.12 21.65
CA ASP A 43 16.72 9.31 22.77
C ASP A 43 15.40 8.50 22.69
N ALA A 44 15.35 7.44 21.88
CA ALA A 44 14.33 6.41 22.04
C ALA A 44 14.88 5.30 22.95
N PRO A 45 14.32 5.06 24.15
CA PRO A 45 14.82 4.04 25.06
C PRO A 45 14.76 2.69 24.36
N VAL A 46 15.94 2.07 24.27
CA VAL A 46 16.27 0.80 23.62
C VAL A 46 15.18 -0.25 23.84
N ARG A 47 14.22 -0.32 22.91
CA ARG A 47 13.51 -1.54 22.58
C ARG A 47 14.42 -2.30 21.63
N THR A 48 15.27 -3.14 22.22
CA THR A 48 16.03 -4.17 21.52
C THR A 48 15.18 -4.82 20.44
N LYS A 49 15.49 -4.53 19.19
CA LYS A 49 15.26 -5.48 18.11
C LYS A 49 16.45 -5.42 17.18
N SER A 50 17.40 -6.28 17.53
CA SER A 50 18.51 -6.68 16.72
C SER A 50 18.05 -7.03 15.30
N THR A 51 18.38 -6.19 14.34
CA THR A 51 18.89 -6.59 13.01
C THR A 51 19.48 -5.36 12.31
N PRO A 52 20.67 -5.46 11.69
CA PRO A 52 21.22 -4.41 10.85
C PRO A 52 20.41 -4.36 9.57
N THR A 53 19.26 -3.71 9.59
CA THR A 53 18.52 -3.45 8.35
C THR A 53 19.19 -2.24 7.72
N ASP A 54 19.81 -2.46 6.55
CA ASP A 54 20.27 -1.36 5.71
C ASP A 54 19.07 -0.41 5.53
N PRO A 55 19.21 0.89 5.81
CA PRO A 55 18.14 1.85 5.58
C PRO A 55 17.54 1.77 4.17
N VAL A 56 18.27 1.25 3.18
CA VAL A 56 17.74 0.88 1.86
C VAL A 56 16.68 -0.22 1.94
N THR A 57 16.93 -1.32 2.67
CA THR A 57 15.97 -2.42 2.89
C THR A 57 14.67 -1.95 3.56
N VAL A 58 14.75 -0.98 4.47
CA VAL A 58 13.55 -0.39 5.09
C VAL A 58 12.70 0.35 4.06
N VAL A 59 13.33 1.19 3.23
CA VAL A 59 12.63 1.93 2.17
C VAL A 59 12.03 0.98 1.13
N ASP A 60 12.73 -0.11 0.79
CA ASP A 60 12.24 -1.11 -0.16
C ASP A 60 11.02 -1.87 0.39
N THR A 61 11.07 -2.31 1.65
CA THR A 61 9.96 -2.99 2.33
C THR A 61 8.70 -2.11 2.39
N GLU A 62 8.87 -0.83 2.72
CA GLU A 62 7.76 0.12 2.78
C GLU A 62 7.19 0.45 1.40
N THR A 63 8.04 0.48 0.38
CA THR A 63 7.64 0.70 -1.01
C THR A 63 6.82 -0.47 -1.53
N GLU A 64 7.23 -1.71 -1.24
CA GLU A 64 6.46 -2.91 -1.58
C GLU A 64 5.08 -2.90 -0.91
N ARG A 65 5.00 -2.50 0.36
CA ARG A 65 3.72 -2.36 1.07
C ARG A 65 2.79 -1.34 0.40
N LEU A 66 3.31 -0.18 0.02
CA LEU A 66 2.54 0.84 -0.71
C LEU A 66 1.95 0.27 -2.01
N LEU A 67 2.78 -0.45 -2.78
CA LEU A 67 2.35 -1.05 -4.04
C LEU A 67 1.26 -2.10 -3.83
N ARG A 68 1.39 -2.95 -2.81
CA ARG A 68 0.35 -3.92 -2.43
C ARG A 68 -0.96 -3.24 -2.06
N ASP A 69 -0.93 -2.21 -1.22
CA ASP A 69 -2.14 -1.50 -0.78
C ASP A 69 -2.85 -0.81 -1.97
N ARG A 70 -2.09 -0.25 -2.91
CA ARG A 70 -2.66 0.37 -4.12
C ARG A 70 -3.25 -0.65 -5.07
N LEU A 71 -2.55 -1.76 -5.32
CA LEU A 71 -3.06 -2.85 -6.15
C LEU A 71 -4.27 -3.53 -5.52
N ALA A 72 -4.32 -3.65 -4.19
CA ALA A 72 -5.50 -4.12 -3.45
C ALA A 72 -6.75 -3.28 -3.74
N GLN A 73 -6.59 -1.95 -3.81
CA GLN A 73 -7.68 -1.02 -4.08
C GLN A 73 -8.10 -1.05 -5.55
N LEU A 74 -7.13 -1.12 -6.46
CA LEU A 74 -7.37 -0.97 -7.90
C LEU A 74 -7.72 -2.31 -8.56
N ARG A 75 -7.20 -3.42 -8.05
CA ARG A 75 -7.29 -4.77 -8.63
C ARG A 75 -7.35 -5.83 -7.53
N SER A 76 -8.35 -5.71 -6.65
CA SER A 76 -8.56 -6.60 -5.49
C SER A 76 -8.70 -8.10 -5.79
N ALA A 77 -8.87 -8.48 -7.06
CA ALA A 77 -9.00 -9.87 -7.50
C ALA A 77 -7.69 -10.48 -8.02
N ASP A 78 -6.63 -9.66 -8.16
CA ASP A 78 -5.33 -10.10 -8.66
C ASP A 78 -4.46 -10.61 -7.52
N LEU A 79 -3.68 -11.66 -7.80
CA LEU A 79 -2.61 -12.12 -6.92
C LEU A 79 -1.34 -11.32 -7.20
N ILE A 80 -0.66 -10.88 -6.15
CA ILE A 80 0.60 -10.13 -6.24
C ILE A 80 1.74 -11.03 -5.78
N LEU A 81 2.74 -11.20 -6.62
CA LEU A 81 4.03 -11.79 -6.27
C LEU A 81 5.05 -10.66 -6.08
N GLY A 82 5.60 -10.52 -4.88
CA GLY A 82 6.62 -9.53 -4.54
C GLY A 82 7.88 -10.18 -3.97
N GLU A 83 8.97 -9.43 -3.89
CA GLU A 83 10.29 -9.94 -3.48
C GLU A 83 10.35 -10.16 -1.96
N GLU A 84 9.71 -9.29 -1.17
CA GLU A 84 9.69 -9.34 0.30
C GLU A 84 8.45 -10.02 0.89
N GLY A 85 7.59 -10.63 0.05
CA GLY A 85 6.34 -11.24 0.51
C GLY A 85 5.60 -12.05 -0.54
N ALA A 86 6.31 -12.92 -1.25
CA ALA A 86 5.65 -14.06 -1.88
C ALA A 86 4.72 -14.74 -0.83
N ASP A 87 3.47 -14.99 -1.21
CA ASP A 87 2.52 -15.89 -0.52
C ASP A 87 1.47 -15.30 0.44
N GLN A 88 1.29 -13.98 0.55
CA GLN A 88 0.17 -13.42 1.33
C GLN A 88 -1.00 -12.94 0.45
N PRO A 89 -2.23 -13.48 0.63
CA PRO A 89 -3.42 -12.93 0.02
C PRO A 89 -3.60 -11.47 0.43
N ILE A 90 -3.96 -10.63 -0.52
CA ILE A 90 -4.35 -9.25 -0.24
C ILE A 90 -5.54 -9.27 0.72
N PRO A 91 -5.46 -8.64 1.92
CA PRO A 91 -6.61 -8.55 2.80
C PRO A 91 -7.71 -7.70 2.13
N PRO A 92 -8.99 -8.09 2.23
CA PRO A 92 -10.08 -7.33 1.63
C PRO A 92 -10.13 -5.90 2.21
N PRO A 93 -10.55 -4.89 1.43
CA PRO A 93 -10.68 -3.53 1.92
C PRO A 93 -11.62 -3.49 3.14
N PRO A 94 -11.40 -2.55 4.10
CA PRO A 94 -12.27 -2.45 5.27
C PRO A 94 -13.71 -2.21 4.82
N LEU A 95 -14.63 -3.04 5.33
CA LEU A 95 -16.06 -2.86 5.14
C LEU A 95 -16.45 -1.51 5.75
N THR A 96 -16.55 -0.47 4.92
CA THR A 96 -17.16 0.78 5.35
C THR A 96 -18.63 0.48 5.56
N ALA A 97 -19.08 0.51 6.81
CA ALA A 97 -20.46 0.27 7.18
C ALA A 97 -21.37 1.20 6.37
N LEU A 98 -22.09 0.62 5.41
CA LEU A 98 -23.28 1.23 4.83
C LEU A 98 -24.30 1.36 5.96
N SER A 99 -24.22 2.46 6.71
CA SER A 99 -25.34 2.97 7.50
C SER A 99 -26.40 3.50 6.54
N GLY A 100 -27.03 2.58 5.82
CA GLY A 100 -28.24 2.82 5.04
C GLY A 100 -29.44 2.63 5.94
N GLY A 101 -29.84 3.70 6.64
CA GLY A 101 -31.15 3.76 7.30
C GLY A 101 -32.25 3.82 6.23
N CYS A 102 -32.73 2.66 5.78
CA CYS A 102 -33.95 2.58 4.98
C CYS A 102 -35.16 2.64 5.92
N SER A 103 -35.65 3.86 6.18
CA SER A 103 -36.98 4.03 6.79
C SER A 103 -38.03 3.92 5.70
N ILE A 104 -38.76 2.81 5.70
CA ILE A 104 -39.96 2.59 4.91
C ILE A 104 -41.13 3.42 5.49
N PRO A 105 -41.81 4.30 4.71
CA PRO A 105 -42.99 4.97 5.21
C PRO A 105 -44.20 4.02 5.19
N SER A 106 -44.76 3.75 6.37
CA SER A 106 -46.03 3.06 6.55
C SER A 106 -47.17 3.94 6.04
N THR A 107 -47.75 3.58 4.89
CA THR A 107 -49.03 4.14 4.45
C THR A 107 -50.12 3.17 4.88
N ALA A 108 -50.89 3.54 5.90
CA ALA A 108 -52.14 2.87 6.24
C ALA A 108 -53.26 3.91 6.31
N ARG A 109 -54.35 3.49 5.67
CA ARG A 109 -55.59 4.16 5.29
C ARG A 109 -56.42 4.71 6.46
#